data_AF-A0A3A9VE11-F1
#
_entry.id   AF-A0A3A9VE11-F1
#
_cell.length_a   1.000
_cell.length_b   1.000
_cell.length_c   1.000
_cell.angle_alpha   90.00
_cell.angle_beta   90.00
_cell.angle_gamma   90.00
#
_symmetry.space_group_name_H-M   'P 1'
#
loop_
_entity.id
_entity.type
_entity.pdbx_description
1 polymer ?
#
loop_
_entity_poly.entity_id
_entity_poly.type
_entity_poly.pdbx_seq_one_letter_code
_entity_poly.pdbx_strand_id
1 'polypeptide(L)'
;MNNLLDKYLFQALDAYPYSLEEAVECLNYALSYDDKNPIALCLMGQIYAESLKNYETAKEYYQQALSVDLYALEVYPKYIDVLLWNEDYEEADKLIDFALTVKGTDKAVLYLKKAILFEQKKKYKSALEFLKMAKQNAYNNQFINDLKEEKTRIKEKMPNKKKHKTSKTSSKKSKKKVS
;
A
#
# COMPACT_ATOMS: atom_id res chain seq x y z
N MET A 1 -22.52 4.29 28.72
CA MET A 1 -21.17 4.84 28.91
C MET A 1 -20.43 5.12 27.59
N ASN A 2 -21.06 4.96 26.40
CA ASN A 2 -20.39 5.19 25.11
C ASN A 2 -20.24 6.67 24.69
N ASN A 3 -21.01 7.59 25.29
CA ASN A 3 -21.06 8.99 24.83
C ASN A 3 -19.73 9.74 24.98
N LEU A 4 -18.93 9.45 26.01
CA LEU A 4 -17.62 10.10 26.18
C LEU A 4 -16.55 9.52 25.26
N LEU A 5 -16.50 8.19 25.11
CA LEU A 5 -15.61 7.53 24.15
C LEU A 5 -15.85 8.07 22.74
N ASP A 6 -17.11 8.05 22.27
CA ASP A 6 -17.49 8.51 20.94
C ASP A 6 -17.15 10.00 20.75
N LYS A 7 -17.38 10.83 21.77
CA LYS A 7 -16.99 12.24 21.76
C LYS A 7 -15.49 12.41 21.50
N TYR A 8 -14.64 11.76 22.28
CA TYR A 8 -13.19 11.90 22.15
C TYR A 8 -12.67 11.31 20.83
N LEU A 9 -13.26 10.22 20.34
CA LEU A 9 -12.95 9.68 19.01
C LEU A 9 -13.28 10.70 17.91
N PHE A 10 -14.45 11.33 17.95
CA PHE A 10 -14.83 12.33 16.96
C PHE A 10 -13.92 13.56 17.01
N GLN A 11 -13.57 14.04 18.21
CA GLN A 11 -12.63 15.16 18.35
C GLN A 11 -11.25 14.81 17.81
N ALA A 12 -10.75 13.59 18.07
CA ALA A 12 -9.48 13.15 17.51
C ALA A 12 -9.49 13.07 15.98
N LEU A 13 -10.57 12.55 15.41
CA LEU A 13 -10.76 12.43 13.96
C LEU A 13 -10.90 13.80 13.27
N ASP A 14 -11.55 14.77 13.91
CA ASP A 14 -11.70 16.14 13.38
C ASP A 14 -10.38 16.92 13.47
N ALA A 15 -9.61 16.70 14.55
CA ALA A 15 -8.33 17.34 14.77
C ALA A 15 -7.23 16.83 13.83
N TYR A 16 -7.17 15.52 13.54
CA TYR A 16 -6.14 14.93 12.68
C TYR A 16 -6.42 15.18 11.19
N PRO A 17 -5.42 15.60 10.37
CA PRO A 17 -4.00 15.74 10.67
C PRO A 17 -3.52 17.16 11.06
N TYR A 18 -4.44 18.10 11.28
CA TYR A 18 -4.11 19.53 11.40
C TYR A 18 -3.68 19.96 12.81
N SER A 19 -4.27 19.39 13.85
CA SER A 19 -3.99 19.67 15.27
C SER A 19 -3.52 18.38 15.95
N LEU A 20 -2.23 18.06 15.80
CA LEU A 20 -1.68 16.78 16.27
C LEU A 20 -1.73 16.63 17.79
N GLU A 21 -1.46 17.71 18.53
CA GLU A 21 -1.48 17.71 20.00
C GLU A 21 -2.89 17.38 20.53
N GLU A 22 -3.91 18.06 20.01
CA GLU A 22 -5.31 17.83 20.37
C GLU A 22 -5.79 16.44 19.98
N ALA A 23 -5.38 15.96 18.79
CA ALA A 23 -5.72 14.62 18.33
C ALA A 23 -5.16 13.54 19.28
N VAL A 24 -3.89 13.66 19.68
CA VAL A 24 -3.25 12.72 20.62
C VAL A 24 -3.86 12.82 22.01
N GLU A 25 -4.16 14.03 22.50
CA GLU A 25 -4.83 14.21 23.80
C GLU A 25 -6.20 13.52 23.80
N CYS A 26 -7.02 13.76 22.78
CA CYS A 26 -8.33 13.13 22.63
C CYS A 26 -8.22 11.61 22.50
N LEU A 27 -7.23 11.09 21.77
CA LEU A 27 -6.97 9.66 21.67
C LEU A 27 -6.58 9.03 23.02
N ASN A 28 -5.75 9.71 23.81
CA ASN A 28 -5.41 9.25 25.16
C ASN A 28 -6.64 9.20 26.06
N TYR A 29 -7.53 10.20 25.98
CA TYR A 29 -8.80 10.13 26.68
C TYR A 29 -9.66 8.97 26.19
N ALA A 30 -9.84 8.79 24.89
CA ALA A 30 -10.59 7.67 24.31
C ALA A 30 -10.06 6.31 24.81
N LEU A 31 -8.75 6.10 24.74
CA LEU A 31 -8.08 4.88 25.20
C LEU A 31 -8.13 4.71 26.72
N SER A 32 -8.28 5.78 27.50
CA SER A 32 -8.52 5.66 28.95
C SER A 32 -9.91 5.10 29.28
N TYR A 33 -10.90 5.28 28.39
CA TYR A 33 -12.24 4.70 28.54
C TYR A 33 -12.33 3.29 27.95
N ASP A 34 -11.62 3.03 26.84
CA ASP A 34 -11.51 1.74 26.18
C ASP A 34 -10.12 1.59 25.55
N ASP A 35 -9.22 0.91 26.28
CA ASP A 35 -7.81 0.72 25.91
C ASP A 35 -7.61 -0.14 24.66
N LYS A 36 -8.68 -0.79 24.21
CA LYS A 36 -8.70 -1.71 23.07
C LYS A 36 -9.53 -1.20 21.91
N ASN A 37 -9.98 0.06 21.94
CA ASN A 37 -10.80 0.59 20.87
C ASN A 37 -10.06 0.56 19.52
N PRO A 38 -10.53 -0.20 18.50
CA PRO A 38 -9.78 -0.40 17.27
C PRO A 38 -9.63 0.89 16.44
N ILE A 39 -10.57 1.84 16.57
CA ILE A 39 -10.50 3.13 15.87
C ILE A 39 -9.40 4.00 16.49
N ALA A 40 -9.39 4.12 17.82
CA ALA A 40 -8.35 4.88 18.52
C ALA A 40 -6.95 4.30 18.28
N LEU A 41 -6.81 2.97 18.39
CA LEU A 41 -5.55 2.27 18.11
C LEU A 41 -5.10 2.48 16.66
N CYS A 42 -6.02 2.39 15.69
CA CYS A 42 -5.71 2.65 14.28
C CYS A 42 -5.19 4.08 14.07
N LEU A 43 -5.86 5.09 14.65
CA LEU A 43 -5.45 6.49 14.49
C LEU A 43 -4.12 6.80 15.20
N MET A 44 -3.86 6.18 16.36
CA MET A 44 -2.55 6.23 17.02
C MET A 44 -1.47 5.63 16.10
N GLY A 45 -1.69 4.44 15.56
CA GLY A 45 -0.78 3.83 14.59
C GLY A 45 -0.49 4.74 13.40
N GLN A 46 -1.51 5.41 12.87
CA GLN A 46 -1.37 6.36 11.78
C GLN A 46 -0.51 7.57 12.15
N ILE A 47 -0.76 8.18 13.31
CA ILE A 47 0.02 9.32 13.83
C ILE A 47 1.50 8.94 13.99
N TYR A 48 1.79 7.81 14.63
CA TYR A 48 3.17 7.35 14.84
C TYR A 48 3.89 7.12 13.51
N ALA A 49 3.20 6.56 12.51
CA ALA A 49 3.77 6.31 11.20
C ALA A 49 3.95 7.59 10.37
N GLU A 50 2.93 8.41 10.24
CA GLU A 50 2.89 9.52 9.29
C GLU A 50 3.56 10.77 9.85
N SER A 51 3.30 11.11 11.12
CA SER A 51 3.81 12.33 11.76
C SER A 51 5.17 12.12 12.41
N LEU A 52 5.38 10.98 13.08
CA LEU A 52 6.60 10.74 13.87
C LEU A 52 7.62 9.84 13.16
N LYS A 53 7.25 9.20 12.05
CA LYS A 53 8.07 8.20 11.33
C LYS A 53 8.57 7.07 12.23
N ASN A 54 7.85 6.79 13.32
CA ASN A 54 8.13 5.69 14.22
C ASN A 54 7.29 4.49 13.80
N TYR A 55 7.84 3.73 12.84
CA TYR A 55 7.14 2.61 12.23
C TYR A 55 6.96 1.42 13.18
N GLU A 56 7.92 1.15 14.07
CA GLU A 56 7.79 0.04 15.03
C GLU A 56 6.62 0.25 16.00
N THR A 57 6.51 1.44 16.60
CA THR A 57 5.36 1.74 17.46
C THR A 57 4.04 1.77 16.67
N ALA A 58 4.05 2.24 15.41
CA ALA A 58 2.87 2.16 14.57
C ALA A 58 2.42 0.71 14.30
N LYS A 59 3.36 -0.21 14.05
CA LYS A 59 3.09 -1.64 13.86
C LYS A 59 2.42 -2.22 15.11
N GLU A 60 2.93 -1.91 16.31
CA GLU A 60 2.34 -2.36 17.58
C GLU A 60 0.88 -1.93 17.72
N TYR A 61 0.56 -0.68 17.41
CA TYR A 61 -0.82 -0.18 17.47
C TYR A 61 -1.75 -0.87 16.46
N TYR A 62 -1.30 -1.07 15.22
CA TYR A 62 -2.10 -1.76 14.21
C TYR A 62 -2.30 -3.24 14.53
N GLN A 63 -1.28 -3.92 15.06
CA GLN A 63 -1.38 -5.29 15.54
C GLN A 63 -2.39 -5.40 16.68
N GLN A 64 -2.35 -4.46 17.64
CA GLN A 64 -3.33 -4.40 18.72
C GLN A 64 -4.74 -4.21 18.17
N ALA A 65 -4.95 -3.27 17.24
CA ALA A 65 -6.26 -3.03 16.63
C ALA A 65 -6.83 -4.30 15.95
N LEU A 66 -6.01 -5.01 15.17
CA LEU A 66 -6.43 -6.25 14.51
C LEU A 66 -6.60 -7.43 15.47
N SER A 67 -5.88 -7.45 16.60
CA SER A 67 -6.07 -8.47 17.64
C SER A 67 -7.42 -8.33 18.35
N VAL A 68 -7.95 -7.10 18.41
CA VAL A 68 -9.26 -6.80 18.98
C VAL A 68 -10.37 -7.07 17.97
N ASP A 69 -10.22 -6.57 16.75
CA ASP A 69 -11.19 -6.74 15.68
C ASP A 69 -10.52 -6.99 14.32
N LEU A 70 -10.58 -8.25 13.86
CA LEU A 70 -10.11 -8.64 12.53
C LEU A 70 -10.94 -8.03 11.39
N TYR A 71 -12.13 -7.50 11.69
CA TYR A 71 -12.98 -6.76 10.76
C TYR A 71 -12.82 -5.24 10.87
N ALA A 72 -11.78 -4.73 11.54
CA ALA A 72 -11.34 -3.35 11.43
C ALA A 72 -10.70 -3.10 10.05
N LEU A 73 -11.52 -3.13 9.00
CA LEU A 73 -11.09 -3.20 7.59
C LEU A 73 -10.14 -2.06 7.18
N GLU A 74 -10.31 -0.88 7.78
CA GLU A 74 -9.49 0.30 7.50
C GLU A 74 -8.03 0.13 7.98
N VAL A 75 -7.77 -0.74 8.96
CA VAL A 75 -6.43 -0.96 9.52
C VAL A 75 -5.51 -1.60 8.49
N TYR A 76 -6.00 -2.57 7.72
CA TYR A 76 -5.17 -3.35 6.79
C TYR A 76 -4.35 -2.48 5.82
N PRO A 77 -4.94 -1.61 4.98
CA PRO A 77 -4.16 -0.83 4.03
C PRO A 77 -3.14 0.09 4.70
N LYS A 78 -3.46 0.68 5.87
CA LYS A 78 -2.55 1.56 6.59
C LYS A 78 -1.39 0.80 7.22
N TYR A 79 -1.67 -0.35 7.85
CA TYR A 79 -0.63 -1.20 8.41
C TYR A 79 0.29 -1.75 7.32
N ILE A 80 -0.27 -2.18 6.19
CA ILE A 80 0.52 -2.59 5.02
C ILE A 80 1.43 -1.46 4.55
N ASP A 81 0.95 -0.21 4.50
CA ASP A 81 1.80 0.94 4.15
C ASP A 81 2.97 1.11 5.10
N VAL A 82 2.75 0.98 6.41
CA VAL A 82 3.83 1.05 7.40
C VAL A 82 4.87 -0.06 7.18
N LEU A 83 4.44 -1.29 6.93
CA LEU A 83 5.36 -2.39 6.64
C LEU A 83 6.16 -2.12 5.36
N LEU A 84 5.53 -1.55 4.33
CA LEU A 84 6.22 -1.18 3.08
C LEU A 84 7.18 0.01 3.25
N TRP A 85 6.87 0.97 4.12
CA TRP A 85 7.76 2.10 4.44
C TRP A 85 8.95 1.67 5.29
N ASN A 86 8.75 0.70 6.19
CA ASN A 86 9.81 0.12 7.02
C ASN A 86 10.62 -0.99 6.32
N GLU A 87 10.28 -1.30 5.07
CA GLU A 87 10.87 -2.39 4.29
C GLU A 87 10.67 -3.81 4.86
N ASP A 88 9.64 -4.02 5.70
CA ASP A 88 9.23 -5.30 6.28
C ASP A 88 8.45 -6.16 5.25
N TYR A 89 9.09 -6.48 4.14
CA TYR A 89 8.44 -7.05 2.95
C TYR A 89 7.79 -8.42 3.17
N GLU A 90 8.41 -9.29 3.96
CA GLU A 90 7.86 -10.62 4.25
C GLU A 90 6.60 -10.56 5.11
N GLU A 91 6.53 -9.61 6.04
CA GLU A 91 5.36 -9.38 6.88
C GLU A 91 4.24 -8.73 6.06
N ALA A 92 4.58 -7.74 5.22
CA ALA A 92 3.63 -7.11 4.30
C ALA A 92 2.95 -8.13 3.38
N ASP A 93 3.72 -9.06 2.77
CA ASP A 93 3.16 -10.08 1.86
C ASP A 93 2.15 -10.99 2.59
N LYS A 94 2.49 -11.45 3.80
CA LYS A 94 1.60 -12.28 4.63
C LYS A 94 0.33 -11.54 5.02
N LEU A 95 0.45 -10.28 5.46
CA LEU A 95 -0.69 -9.46 5.85
C LEU A 95 -1.62 -9.18 4.66
N ILE A 96 -1.06 -8.88 3.48
CA ILE A 96 -1.84 -8.70 2.25
C ILE A 96 -2.59 -9.98 1.90
N ASP A 97 -1.92 -11.14 1.93
CA ASP A 97 -2.55 -12.41 1.62
C ASP A 97 -3.67 -12.76 2.59
N PHE A 98 -3.47 -12.51 3.88
CA PHE A 98 -4.52 -12.66 4.87
C PHE A 98 -5.69 -11.71 4.62
N ALA A 99 -5.44 -10.41 4.43
CA ALA A 99 -6.47 -9.40 4.17
C ALA A 99 -7.30 -9.72 2.90
N LEU A 100 -6.66 -10.31 1.88
CA LEU A 100 -7.36 -10.79 0.68
C LEU A 100 -8.36 -11.92 0.97
N THR A 101 -8.27 -12.61 2.11
CA THR A 101 -9.28 -13.60 2.55
C THR A 101 -10.42 -13.00 3.38
N VAL A 102 -10.23 -11.83 3.99
CA VAL A 102 -11.21 -11.20 4.88
C VAL A 102 -12.38 -10.60 4.08
N LYS A 103 -13.62 -10.87 4.50
CA LYS A 103 -14.82 -10.33 3.84
C LYS A 103 -14.93 -8.82 4.11
N GLY A 104 -15.23 -8.05 3.06
CA GLY A 104 -15.48 -6.60 3.16
C GLY A 104 -14.28 -5.72 2.88
N THR A 105 -13.05 -6.24 2.91
CA THR A 105 -11.86 -5.45 2.53
C THR A 105 -11.94 -5.04 1.06
N ASP A 106 -11.41 -3.85 0.74
CA ASP A 106 -11.22 -3.41 -0.63
C ASP A 106 -10.11 -4.22 -1.33
N LYS A 107 -10.50 -5.20 -2.14
CA LYS A 107 -9.57 -6.07 -2.86
C LYS A 107 -8.73 -5.31 -3.89
N ALA A 108 -9.29 -4.24 -4.48
CA ALA A 108 -8.57 -3.44 -5.46
C ALA A 108 -7.39 -2.72 -4.82
N VAL A 109 -7.60 -2.13 -3.63
CA VAL A 109 -6.55 -1.51 -2.82
C VAL A 109 -5.50 -2.54 -2.37
N LEU A 110 -5.91 -3.70 -1.88
CA LEU A 110 -4.97 -4.75 -1.44
C LEU A 110 -4.09 -5.26 -2.59
N TYR A 111 -4.65 -5.46 -3.78
CA TYR A 111 -3.85 -5.82 -4.95
C TYR A 111 -2.91 -4.70 -5.39
N LEU A 112 -3.29 -3.44 -5.25
CA LEU A 112 -2.37 -2.31 -5.46
C LEU A 112 -1.21 -2.35 -4.47
N LYS A 113 -1.47 -2.55 -3.16
CA LYS A 113 -0.40 -2.71 -2.17
C LYS A 113 0.53 -3.87 -2.52
N LYS A 114 -0.03 -4.99 -3.00
CA LYS A 114 0.78 -6.13 -3.49
C LYS A 114 1.62 -5.76 -4.71
N ALA A 115 1.09 -4.97 -5.64
CA ALA A 115 1.87 -4.47 -6.75
C ALA A 115 3.05 -3.61 -6.28
N ILE A 116 2.83 -2.70 -5.32
CA ILE A 116 3.86 -1.84 -4.73
C ILE A 116 4.95 -2.68 -4.06
N LEU A 117 4.58 -3.68 -3.26
CA LEU A 117 5.52 -4.64 -2.65
C LEU A 117 6.45 -5.28 -3.70
N PHE A 118 5.88 -5.81 -4.79
CA PHE A 118 6.68 -6.43 -5.85
C PHE A 118 7.48 -5.41 -6.66
N GLU A 119 7.02 -4.16 -6.77
CA GLU A 119 7.78 -3.06 -7.36
C GLU A 119 9.01 -2.71 -6.51
N GLN A 120 8.87 -2.57 -5.18
CA GLN A 120 9.98 -2.32 -4.24
C GLN A 120 11.00 -3.46 -4.28
N LYS A 121 10.54 -4.73 -4.39
CA LYS A 121 11.40 -5.91 -4.61
C LYS A 121 11.98 -6.00 -6.04
N LYS A 122 11.75 -5.00 -6.90
CA LYS A 122 12.19 -4.93 -8.32
C LYS A 122 11.67 -6.07 -9.20
N LYS A 123 10.60 -6.76 -8.77
CA LYS A 123 9.91 -7.83 -9.49
C LYS A 123 8.79 -7.25 -10.35
N TYR A 124 9.15 -6.40 -11.32
CA TYR A 124 8.21 -5.59 -12.09
C TYR A 124 7.14 -6.37 -12.86
N LYS A 125 7.45 -7.58 -13.34
CA LYS A 125 6.45 -8.42 -14.03
C LYS A 125 5.30 -8.81 -13.09
N SER A 126 5.63 -9.27 -11.88
CA SER A 126 4.65 -9.62 -10.86
C SER A 126 3.87 -8.38 -10.40
N ALA A 127 4.55 -7.24 -10.24
CA ALA A 127 3.88 -5.98 -9.91
C ALA A 127 2.80 -5.62 -10.96
N LEU A 128 3.10 -5.76 -12.26
CA LEU A 128 2.15 -5.53 -13.35
C LEU A 128 0.98 -6.54 -13.37
N GLU A 129 1.21 -7.79 -12.95
CA GLU A 129 0.15 -8.80 -12.79
C GLU A 129 -0.81 -8.41 -11.66
N PHE A 130 -0.30 -7.98 -10.51
CA PHE A 130 -1.13 -7.53 -9.41
C PHE A 130 -1.86 -6.22 -9.73
N LEU A 131 -1.26 -5.27 -10.47
CA LEU A 131 -2.01 -4.10 -10.98
C LEU A 131 -3.18 -4.50 -11.91
N LYS A 132 -3.03 -5.58 -12.68
CA LYS A 132 -4.14 -6.10 -13.49
C LYS A 132 -5.26 -6.63 -12.59
N MET A 133 -4.93 -7.37 -11.53
CA MET A 133 -5.91 -7.84 -10.55
C MET A 133 -6.58 -6.68 -9.81
N ALA A 134 -5.82 -5.66 -9.40
CA ALA A 134 -6.35 -4.44 -8.80
C ALA A 134 -7.39 -3.78 -9.70
N LYS A 135 -7.07 -3.61 -10.99
CA LYS A 135 -7.99 -3.02 -11.97
C LYS A 135 -9.27 -3.85 -12.16
N GLN A 136 -9.18 -5.18 -12.11
CA GLN A 136 -10.35 -6.06 -12.25
C GLN A 136 -11.33 -5.95 -11.07
N ASN A 137 -10.83 -5.57 -9.89
CA ASN A 137 -11.62 -5.40 -8.67
C ASN A 137 -11.98 -3.93 -8.39
N ALA A 138 -11.58 -3.01 -9.26
CA ALA A 138 -11.86 -1.59 -9.12
C ALA A 138 -13.22 -1.22 -9.73
N TYR A 139 -14.01 -0.42 -9.00
CA TYR A 139 -15.36 -0.01 -9.43
C TYR A 139 -15.55 1.49 -9.60
N ASN A 140 -14.48 2.29 -9.47
CA ASN A 140 -14.52 3.74 -9.68
C ASN A 140 -13.44 4.18 -10.70
N ASN A 141 -13.77 5.19 -11.50
CA ASN A 141 -12.92 5.64 -12.60
C ASN A 141 -11.63 6.32 -12.14
N GLN A 142 -11.66 7.03 -11.01
CA GLN A 142 -10.49 7.70 -10.46
C GLN A 142 -9.40 6.68 -10.15
N PHE A 143 -9.71 5.67 -9.34
CA PHE A 143 -8.78 4.62 -8.98
C PHE A 143 -8.28 3.85 -10.20
N ILE A 144 -9.15 3.57 -11.19
CA ILE A 144 -8.72 2.92 -12.44
C ILE A 144 -7.71 3.77 -13.22
N ASN A 145 -7.83 5.11 -13.18
CA ASN A 145 -6.86 6.00 -13.80
C ASN A 145 -5.55 6.02 -13.03
N ASP A 146 -5.59 6.08 -11.70
CA ASP A 146 -4.40 5.99 -10.85
C ASP A 146 -3.61 4.69 -11.18
N LEU A 147 -4.29 3.55 -11.26
CA LEU A 147 -3.67 2.27 -11.64
C LEU A 147 -3.00 2.28 -13.03
N LYS A 148 -3.46 3.12 -13.98
CA LYS A 148 -2.81 3.27 -15.30
C LYS A 148 -1.50 4.07 -15.17
N GLU A 149 -1.47 5.07 -14.31
CA GLU A 149 -0.27 5.86 -14.02
C GLU A 149 0.78 4.99 -13.33
N GLU A 150 0.38 4.25 -12.29
CA GLU A 150 1.21 3.25 -11.60
C GLU A 150 1.83 2.26 -12.60
N LYS A 151 1.01 1.71 -13.51
CA LYS A 151 1.45 0.79 -14.56
C LYS A 151 2.48 1.43 -15.50
N THR A 152 2.31 2.70 -15.82
CA THR A 152 3.22 3.44 -16.71
C THR A 152 4.56 3.62 -16.02
N ARG A 153 4.56 4.12 -14.78
CA ARG A 153 5.76 4.26 -13.94
C ARG A 153 6.53 2.95 -13.79
N ILE A 154 5.85 1.84 -13.50
CA ILE A 154 6.51 0.52 -13.34
C ILE A 154 7.18 0.07 -14.64
N LYS A 155 6.52 0.28 -15.80
CA LYS A 155 7.11 -0.08 -17.10
C LYS A 155 8.36 0.71 -17.42
N GLU A 156 8.42 1.98 -17.05
CA GLU A 156 9.59 2.83 -17.25
C GLU A 156 10.81 2.34 -16.44
N LYS A 157 10.58 1.74 -15.26
CA LYS A 157 11.63 1.14 -14.43
C LYS A 157 12.15 -0.20 -14.96
N MET A 158 11.47 -0.82 -15.93
CA MET A 158 11.90 -2.12 -16.48
C MET A 158 13.12 -1.94 -17.39
N PRO A 159 14.13 -2.83 -17.31
CA PRO A 159 15.27 -2.77 -18.21
C PRO A 159 14.80 -2.98 -19.65
N ASN A 160 14.96 -1.94 -20.48
CA ASN A 160 14.71 -2.04 -21.90
C ASN A 160 15.62 -3.11 -22.50
N LYS A 161 15.05 -4.21 -23.01
CA LYS A 161 15.73 -5.02 -24.01
C LYS A 161 15.89 -4.14 -25.25
N LYS A 162 16.99 -3.37 -25.33
CA LYS A 162 17.46 -2.84 -26.60
C LYS A 162 17.62 -4.05 -27.52
N LYS A 163 16.67 -4.25 -28.45
CA LYS A 163 16.87 -5.14 -29.58
C LYS A 163 18.08 -4.57 -30.32
N HIS A 164 19.24 -5.23 -30.21
CA HIS A 164 20.30 -5.04 -31.19
C HIS A 164 19.69 -5.37 -32.55
N LYS A 165 19.35 -4.35 -33.34
CA LYS A 165 19.18 -4.51 -34.78
C LYS A 165 20.56 -4.84 -35.32
N THR A 166 20.89 -6.12 -35.40
CA THR A 166 21.99 -6.58 -36.26
C THR A 166 21.59 -6.25 -37.69
N SER A 167 22.15 -5.18 -38.25
CA SER A 167 22.12 -4.92 -39.68
C SER A 167 22.87 -6.06 -40.36
N LYS A 168 22.13 -7.06 -40.86
CA LYS A 168 22.64 -7.98 -41.89
C LYS A 168 22.80 -7.16 -43.17
N THR A 169 23.96 -6.53 -43.35
CA THR A 169 24.40 -6.09 -44.68
C THR A 169 24.68 -7.34 -45.50
N SER A 170 23.76 -7.58 -46.44
CA SER A 170 23.87 -8.60 -47.47
C SER A 170 25.16 -8.42 -48.28
N SER A 171 26.01 -9.44 -48.25
CA SER A 171 27.14 -9.61 -49.17
C SER A 171 26.62 -9.78 -50.60
N LYS A 172 26.57 -8.67 -51.36
CA LYS A 172 26.41 -8.75 -52.82
C LYS A 172 27.73 -9.20 -53.42
N LYS A 173 27.78 -10.49 -53.79
CA LYS A 173 28.73 -11.06 -54.75
C LYS A 173 28.74 -10.22 -56.03
N SER A 174 29.88 -9.65 -56.39
CA SER A 174 30.23 -9.30 -57.77
C SER A 174 31.47 -10.08 -58.18
N LYS A 175 31.25 -11.31 -58.68
CA LYS A 175 32.26 -12.04 -59.46
C LYS A 175 32.18 -11.55 -60.91
N LYS A 176 33.27 -10.90 -61.35
CA LYS A 176 33.95 -10.91 -62.66
C LYS A 176 33.14 -11.16 -63.96
N LYS A 177 33.41 -10.32 -64.96
CA LYS A 177 33.95 -10.68 -66.31
C LYS A 177 34.68 -9.42 -66.84
N VAL A 178 36.02 -9.40 -66.81
CA VAL A 178 36.98 -9.90 -67.83
C VAL A 178 36.93 -9.07 -69.11
N SER A 179 38.02 -8.30 -69.28
CA SER A 179 38.55 -7.69 -70.50
C SER A 179 38.80 -8.69 -71.61
#